data_AF-A0A7S2S2K9-F1
#
_entry.id   AF-A0A7S2S2K9-F1
#
_cell.length_a   1.000
_cell.length_b   1.000
_cell.length_c   1.000
_cell.angle_alpha   90.00
_cell.angle_beta   90.00
_cell.angle_gamma   90.00
#
_symmetry.space_group_name_H-M   'P 1'
#
loop_
_entity.id
_entity.type
_entity.pdbx_description
1 polymer ?
#
loop_
_entity_poly.entity_id
_entity_poly.type
_entity_poly.pdbx_seq_one_letter_code
_entity_poly.pdbx_strand_id
1 'polypeptide(L)'
;QALRVDLLLHMGGQVEMGSAVRGAATLLGQALREDPGSPARTKLEEAAADTLRDAYRTQWNLPGTREALAHGAHIMMRGVHDVGELLLGPRRGMADAAALELFGEDGDEEEDGGATHAVGQAHANEARDSAETRSRLAELVEQVFREYQRRLWDPSLGQDGAGDLGCSLASGHGEWHFHRWGPLGVFCMDVQEQRVWGRPGAVPATEQPLVSKEQWGSLNDVLTKVVGLVHLVVVSEVPLIEDGPEAAMYKAGLPSHAHLAHHWPVHSSELSKLLQALFSWRSRVTERRVTLVCGGAGYSLDSVLHHAAKGDMTQFLCAPIADTLEEMWSESSGRVDEDITYEHAKPESSLSAARLTFSADPLNGGTVTASRQSTASGGPVLNPRPDWLLELLASAQKKGIGPNRSLDRRLQVLQEGLAMPRAAEQLRELFFQGLDGGAHKATASPQSFGRMAATLLVPWYQDTVDQGFRTHVPPLSPFPLEVVAEQWDRGEGHNSAACKLSLLEVGSWVALVEESYQLAIRLGDIVHQESVGGVEME
;
A
#
# COMPACT_ATOMS: atom_id res chain seq x y z
N GLN A 1 -30.87 -7.08 3.56
CA GLN A 1 -30.98 -5.80 4.27
C GLN A 1 -29.72 -5.01 3.99
N ALA A 2 -29.84 -3.74 3.60
CA ALA A 2 -28.67 -2.88 3.45
C ALA A 2 -27.91 -2.82 4.78
N LEU A 3 -26.59 -2.97 4.71
CA LEU A 3 -25.70 -2.90 5.85
C LEU A 3 -25.76 -1.48 6.43
N ARG A 4 -26.42 -1.32 7.58
CA ARG A 4 -26.37 -0.06 8.32
C ARG A 4 -25.07 -0.03 9.11
N VAL A 5 -24.17 0.85 8.68
CA VAL A 5 -22.91 1.18 9.34
C VAL A 5 -23.05 2.60 9.89
N ASP A 6 -22.91 2.77 11.19
CA ASP A 6 -23.02 4.10 11.81
C ASP A 6 -21.70 4.88 11.70
N LEU A 7 -20.57 4.16 11.66
CA LEU A 7 -19.23 4.71 11.63
C LEU A 7 -18.28 3.75 10.90
N LEU A 8 -17.42 4.28 10.04
CA LEU A 8 -16.37 3.53 9.37
C LEU A 8 -14.98 4.01 9.85
N LEU A 9 -14.13 3.06 10.23
CA LEU A 9 -12.81 3.31 10.77
C LEU A 9 -11.74 2.89 9.77
N HIS A 10 -10.92 3.83 9.33
CA HIS A 10 -9.78 3.60 8.44
C HIS A 10 -8.48 3.63 9.25
N MET A 11 -7.65 2.60 9.09
CA MET A 11 -6.42 2.41 9.87
C MET A 11 -5.16 2.78 9.06
N GLY A 12 -5.30 3.69 8.10
CA GLY A 12 -4.25 4.07 7.16
C GLY A 12 -4.38 3.42 5.78
N GLY A 13 -3.43 3.72 4.88
CA GLY A 13 -3.42 3.20 3.52
C GLY A 13 -4.50 3.83 2.62
N GLN A 14 -4.90 5.05 2.92
CA GLN A 14 -6.00 5.70 2.21
C GLN A 14 -5.56 6.29 0.89
N VAL A 15 -4.30 6.73 0.82
CA VAL A 15 -3.65 7.21 -0.40
C VAL A 15 -2.29 6.56 -0.57
N GLU A 16 -2.01 6.05 -1.78
CA GLU A 16 -0.66 5.61 -2.14
C GLU A 16 0.19 6.84 -2.50
N MET A 17 0.88 7.41 -1.50
CA MET A 17 1.62 8.66 -1.65
C MET A 17 3.01 8.49 -2.28
N GLY A 18 3.48 7.27 -2.53
CA GLY A 18 4.87 7.01 -2.93
C GLY A 18 5.32 7.84 -4.14
N SER A 19 4.51 7.91 -5.20
CA SER A 19 4.84 8.71 -6.40
C SER A 19 4.74 10.21 -6.14
N ALA A 20 3.67 10.67 -5.48
CA ALA A 20 3.40 12.07 -5.19
C ALA A 20 4.46 12.70 -4.27
N VAL A 21 4.87 11.98 -3.22
CA VAL A 21 5.91 12.39 -2.28
C VAL A 21 7.26 12.53 -2.99
N ARG A 22 7.59 11.64 -3.92
CA ARG A 22 8.82 11.78 -4.73
C ARG A 22 8.76 13.03 -5.63
N GLY A 23 7.62 13.29 -6.27
CA GLY A 23 7.42 14.50 -7.08
C GLY A 23 7.52 15.78 -6.26
N ALA A 24 6.83 15.83 -5.11
CA ALA A 24 6.88 16.95 -4.18
C ALA A 24 8.30 17.19 -3.64
N ALA A 25 9.05 16.14 -3.28
CA ALA A 25 10.42 16.25 -2.82
C ALA A 25 11.34 16.90 -3.87
N THR A 26 11.17 16.55 -5.16
CA THR A 26 11.92 17.16 -6.26
C THR A 26 11.63 18.66 -6.38
N LEU A 27 10.36 19.06 -6.29
CA LEU A 27 9.95 20.47 -6.33
C LEU A 27 10.49 21.26 -5.13
N LEU A 28 10.45 20.66 -3.94
CA LEU A 28 11.02 21.27 -2.73
C LEU A 28 12.54 21.43 -2.81
N GLY A 29 13.25 20.43 -3.33
CA GLY A 29 14.70 20.52 -3.55
C GLY A 29 15.09 21.65 -4.52
N GLN A 30 14.22 21.98 -5.48
CA GLN A 30 14.38 23.17 -6.33
C GLN A 30 14.04 24.45 -5.55
N ALA A 31 12.94 24.46 -4.79
CA ALA A 31 12.49 25.59 -4.00
C ALA A 31 13.55 26.07 -3.00
N LEU A 32 14.31 25.15 -2.39
CA LEU A 32 15.39 25.48 -1.45
C LEU A 32 16.62 26.15 -2.08
N ARG A 33 16.76 26.08 -3.41
CA ARG A 33 17.83 26.78 -4.14
C ARG A 33 17.46 28.23 -4.46
N GLU A 34 16.18 28.56 -4.39
CA GLU A 34 15.66 29.91 -4.58
C GLU A 34 15.78 30.73 -3.30
N ASP A 35 15.88 32.05 -3.43
CA ASP A 35 15.97 32.95 -2.27
C ASP A 35 14.74 32.78 -1.36
N PRO A 36 14.93 32.70 -0.02
CA PRO A 36 13.82 32.64 0.94
C PRO A 36 12.82 33.78 0.74
N GLY A 37 11.53 33.43 0.62
CA GLY A 37 10.44 34.38 0.39
C GLY A 37 10.30 34.90 -1.04
N SER A 38 11.13 34.43 -1.98
CA SER A 38 10.96 34.77 -3.39
C SER A 38 9.65 34.20 -3.96
N PRO A 39 9.01 34.90 -4.92
CA PRO A 39 7.82 34.37 -5.59
C PRO A 39 8.05 33.02 -6.29
N ALA A 40 9.29 32.76 -6.75
CA ALA A 40 9.68 31.50 -7.37
C ALA A 40 9.63 30.34 -6.35
N ARG A 41 10.24 30.53 -5.16
CA ARG A 41 10.17 29.56 -4.06
C ARG A 41 8.73 29.26 -3.67
N THR A 42 7.91 30.29 -3.43
CA THR A 42 6.50 30.11 -3.05
C THR A 42 5.73 29.32 -4.10
N LYS A 43 5.95 29.59 -5.40
CA LYS A 43 5.30 28.86 -6.48
C LYS A 43 5.70 27.37 -6.51
N LEU A 44 6.97 27.06 -6.26
CA LEU A 44 7.46 25.67 -6.21
C LEU A 44 6.93 24.92 -4.98
N GLU A 45 6.88 25.56 -3.82
CA GLU A 45 6.29 24.98 -2.61
C GLU A 45 4.79 24.71 -2.78
N GLU A 46 4.04 25.63 -3.40
CA GLU A 46 2.62 25.42 -3.69
C GLU A 46 2.41 24.28 -4.70
N ALA A 47 3.25 24.21 -5.75
CA ALA A 47 3.19 23.10 -6.71
C ALA A 47 3.50 21.74 -6.05
N ALA A 48 4.39 21.71 -5.06
CA ALA A 48 4.68 20.51 -4.26
C ALA A 48 3.45 20.09 -3.44
N ALA A 49 2.79 21.06 -2.78
CA ALA A 49 1.55 20.81 -2.04
C ALA A 49 0.43 20.32 -2.98
N ASP A 50 0.26 20.93 -4.15
CA ASP A 50 -0.74 20.50 -5.14
C ASP A 50 -0.49 19.09 -5.66
N THR A 51 0.77 18.69 -5.84
CA THR A 51 1.14 17.30 -6.20
C THR A 51 0.61 16.30 -5.17
N LEU A 52 0.74 16.62 -3.87
CA LEU A 52 0.21 15.78 -2.79
C LEU A 52 -1.32 15.82 -2.74
N ARG A 53 -1.94 16.99 -2.95
CA ARG A 53 -3.41 17.12 -3.01
C ARG A 53 -3.99 16.31 -4.17
N ASP A 54 -3.33 16.28 -5.31
CA ASP A 54 -3.78 15.54 -6.50
C ASP A 54 -3.81 14.03 -6.25
N ALA A 55 -2.91 13.49 -5.43
CA ALA A 55 -2.96 12.08 -5.01
C ALA A 55 -4.26 11.77 -4.25
N TYR A 56 -4.62 12.61 -3.28
CA TYR A 56 -5.91 12.51 -2.58
C TYR A 56 -7.10 12.66 -3.54
N ARG A 57 -7.10 13.70 -4.40
CA ARG A 57 -8.20 13.90 -5.37
C ARG A 57 -8.37 12.68 -6.26
N THR A 58 -7.29 12.08 -6.71
CA THR A 58 -7.35 10.90 -7.58
C THR A 58 -7.95 9.70 -6.83
N GLN A 59 -7.41 9.36 -5.66
CA GLN A 59 -7.82 8.16 -4.94
C GLN A 59 -9.22 8.29 -4.32
N TRP A 60 -9.60 9.47 -3.84
CA TRP A 60 -10.93 9.71 -3.27
C TRP A 60 -12.03 9.89 -4.31
N ASN A 61 -11.68 10.16 -5.57
CA ASN A 61 -12.66 10.21 -6.67
C ASN A 61 -12.89 8.84 -7.32
N LEU A 62 -12.15 7.79 -6.94
CA LEU A 62 -12.45 6.43 -7.38
C LEU A 62 -13.89 6.07 -6.98
N PRO A 63 -14.72 5.49 -7.87
CA PRO A 63 -16.15 5.33 -7.63
C PRO A 63 -16.49 4.67 -6.28
N GLY A 64 -15.84 3.56 -5.94
CA GLY A 64 -16.08 2.84 -4.68
C GLY A 64 -15.62 3.62 -3.44
N THR A 65 -14.46 4.28 -3.52
CA THR A 65 -13.96 5.14 -2.43
C THR A 65 -14.91 6.31 -2.21
N ARG A 66 -15.28 7.02 -3.28
CA ARG A 66 -16.18 8.17 -3.22
C ARG A 66 -17.54 7.80 -2.64
N GLU A 67 -18.10 6.67 -3.07
CA GLU A 67 -19.36 6.16 -2.55
C GLU A 67 -19.25 5.84 -1.06
N ALA A 68 -18.20 5.11 -0.64
CA ALA A 68 -17.96 4.83 0.76
C ALA A 68 -17.82 6.11 1.60
N LEU A 69 -17.06 7.10 1.13
CA LEU A 69 -16.85 8.39 1.80
C LEU A 69 -18.11 9.26 1.84
N ALA A 70 -19.03 9.08 0.89
CA ALA A 70 -20.32 9.77 0.89
C ALA A 70 -21.32 9.12 1.88
N HIS A 71 -21.04 7.91 2.38
CA HIS A 71 -21.95 7.12 3.17
C HIS A 71 -21.48 6.94 4.62
N GLY A 72 -21.76 7.95 5.45
CA GLY A 72 -21.70 7.85 6.90
C GLY A 72 -20.62 8.71 7.53
N ALA A 73 -20.34 8.44 8.80
CA ALA A 73 -19.24 9.06 9.52
C ALA A 73 -17.97 8.25 9.31
N HIS A 74 -16.83 8.95 9.24
CA HIS A 74 -15.52 8.32 9.10
C HIS A 74 -14.59 8.77 10.21
N ILE A 75 -13.85 7.82 10.76
CA ILE A 75 -12.64 8.09 11.53
C ILE A 75 -11.48 7.50 10.76
N MET A 76 -10.39 8.22 10.76
CA MET A 76 -9.29 7.95 9.86
C MET A 76 -7.98 8.18 10.57
N MET A 77 -7.09 7.21 10.39
CA MET A 77 -5.73 7.27 10.87
C MET A 77 -4.77 7.36 9.68
N ARG A 78 -3.58 7.88 9.97
CA ARG A 78 -2.49 7.97 9.01
C ARG A 78 -1.69 6.68 9.07
N GLY A 79 -1.58 5.98 7.95
CA GLY A 79 -0.69 4.84 7.81
C GLY A 79 0.63 5.20 7.14
N VAL A 80 1.48 4.19 6.96
CA VAL A 80 2.77 4.29 6.26
C VAL A 80 2.61 4.83 4.84
N HIS A 81 1.63 4.33 4.09
CA HIS A 81 1.37 4.75 2.70
C HIS A 81 0.87 6.19 2.59
N ASP A 82 0.15 6.69 3.61
CA ASP A 82 -0.33 8.07 3.62
C ASP A 82 0.80 9.08 3.87
N VAL A 83 1.89 8.65 4.49
CA VAL A 83 3.10 9.45 4.69
C VAL A 83 4.06 9.32 3.50
N GLY A 84 4.18 8.11 2.95
CA GLY A 84 5.10 7.77 1.88
C GLY A 84 6.48 7.32 2.38
N GLU A 85 7.01 6.26 1.77
CA GLU A 85 8.26 5.61 2.17
C GLU A 85 9.47 6.55 2.20
N LEU A 86 9.50 7.59 1.35
CA LEU A 86 10.62 8.54 1.30
C LEU A 86 10.80 9.29 2.63
N LEU A 87 9.73 9.54 3.37
CA LEU A 87 9.83 10.18 4.69
C LEU A 87 10.21 9.17 5.79
N LEU A 88 9.99 7.88 5.53
CA LEU A 88 10.06 6.81 6.52
C LEU A 88 11.31 5.93 6.40
N GLY A 89 12.01 5.97 5.25
CA GLY A 89 13.20 5.18 4.98
C GLY A 89 14.48 5.73 5.65
N PRO A 90 15.50 4.88 5.85
CA PRO A 90 16.77 5.28 6.44
C PRO A 90 17.41 6.45 5.67
N ARG A 91 18.12 7.34 6.37
CA ARG A 91 18.93 8.38 5.72
C ARG A 91 20.04 7.68 4.93
N ARG A 92 20.06 7.89 3.60
CA ARG A 92 21.00 7.24 2.66
C ARG A 92 22.46 7.28 3.15
N GLY A 93 22.88 8.37 3.81
CA GLY A 93 24.22 8.49 4.38
C GLY A 93 24.59 7.57 5.55
N MET A 94 23.65 6.82 6.16
CA MET A 94 23.96 5.86 7.24
C MET A 94 23.98 4.40 6.77
N ALA A 95 23.13 4.03 5.80
CA ALA A 95 23.13 2.68 5.26
C ALA A 95 24.39 2.42 4.43
N ASP A 96 24.85 3.42 3.67
CA ASP A 96 26.07 3.31 2.86
C ASP A 96 27.33 3.28 3.73
N ALA A 97 27.36 3.96 4.89
CA ALA A 97 28.48 3.87 5.82
C ALA A 97 28.62 2.48 6.46
N ALA A 98 27.51 1.86 6.84
CA ALA A 98 27.50 0.49 7.37
C ALA A 98 27.77 -0.57 6.29
N ALA A 99 27.38 -0.32 5.04
CA ALA A 99 27.66 -1.21 3.91
C ALA A 99 29.10 -1.08 3.41
N LEU A 100 29.68 0.13 3.39
CA LEU A 100 31.09 0.35 3.01
C LEU A 100 32.06 -0.34 3.99
N GLU A 101 31.75 -0.39 5.29
CA GLU A 101 32.61 -1.11 6.25
C GLU A 101 32.60 -2.64 6.06
N LEU A 102 31.63 -3.20 5.32
CA LEU A 102 31.46 -4.63 5.10
C LEU A 102 32.04 -5.13 3.77
N PHE A 103 32.32 -4.25 2.82
CA PHE A 103 32.89 -4.60 1.51
C PHE A 103 34.17 -3.80 1.28
N GLY A 104 35.30 -4.43 1.63
CA GLY A 104 36.64 -3.86 1.55
C GLY A 104 37.00 -3.30 0.19
N GLU A 105 37.75 -2.20 0.25
CA GLU A 105 38.28 -1.41 -0.85
C GLU A 105 39.29 -2.21 -1.70
N ASP A 106 38.84 -2.88 -2.75
CA ASP A 106 39.72 -3.38 -3.82
C ASP A 106 38.96 -3.27 -5.16
N GLY A 107 39.19 -2.18 -5.89
CA GLY A 107 38.59 -1.99 -7.21
C GLY A 107 39.22 -0.83 -7.99
N ASP A 108 40.02 -1.19 -8.99
CA ASP A 108 40.79 -0.31 -9.87
C ASP A 108 39.92 0.71 -10.65
N GLU A 109 40.41 1.94 -10.73
CA GLU A 109 39.79 3.07 -11.41
C GLU A 109 39.94 2.95 -12.96
N GLU A 110 38.84 2.69 -13.67
CA GLU A 110 38.73 2.98 -15.12
C GLU A 110 37.93 4.28 -15.33
N GLU A 111 38.63 5.34 -15.75
CA GLU A 111 38.06 6.62 -16.15
C GLU A 111 37.40 6.54 -17.54
N ASP A 112 36.08 6.72 -17.62
CA ASP A 112 35.41 7.00 -18.91
C ASP A 112 34.37 8.14 -18.80
N GLY A 113 34.72 9.29 -19.38
CA GLY A 113 33.91 10.14 -20.28
C GLY A 113 32.53 10.71 -19.92
N GLY A 114 31.86 10.32 -18.84
CA GLY A 114 30.44 10.65 -18.58
C GLY A 114 30.14 11.81 -17.61
N ALA A 115 31.13 12.64 -17.27
CA ALA A 115 31.13 13.40 -16.02
C ALA A 115 30.08 14.53 -15.87
N THR A 116 29.63 15.20 -16.93
CA THR A 116 28.82 16.43 -16.77
C THR A 116 27.33 16.18 -16.53
N HIS A 117 26.75 15.10 -17.08
CA HIS A 117 25.37 14.72 -16.82
C HIS A 117 25.20 14.02 -15.46
N ALA A 118 26.22 13.26 -15.03
CA ALA A 118 26.24 12.57 -13.74
C ALA A 118 26.32 13.55 -12.55
N VAL A 119 27.13 14.61 -12.65
CA VAL A 119 27.29 15.62 -11.59
C VAL A 119 25.98 16.40 -11.36
N GLY A 120 25.24 16.73 -12.42
CA GLY A 120 23.94 17.39 -12.30
C GLY A 120 22.87 16.54 -11.60
N GLN A 121 22.84 15.23 -11.87
CA GLN A 121 21.93 14.30 -11.20
C GLN A 121 22.34 14.03 -9.74
N ALA A 122 23.63 13.97 -9.44
CA ALA A 122 24.13 13.80 -8.07
C ALA A 122 23.68 14.95 -7.16
N HIS A 123 23.87 16.20 -7.57
CA HIS A 123 23.43 17.37 -6.79
C HIS A 123 21.90 17.50 -6.70
N ALA A 124 21.16 17.02 -7.70
CA ALA A 124 19.70 16.95 -7.63
C ALA A 124 19.23 15.92 -6.59
N ASN A 125 19.91 14.78 -6.50
CA ASN A 125 19.63 13.74 -5.52
C ASN A 125 20.04 14.17 -4.10
N GLU A 126 21.19 14.83 -3.93
CA GLU A 126 21.62 15.38 -2.63
C GLU A 126 20.66 16.44 -2.09
N ALA A 127 20.24 17.39 -2.93
CA ALA A 127 19.29 18.42 -2.52
C ALA A 127 17.92 17.82 -2.16
N ARG A 128 17.49 16.78 -2.89
CA ARG A 128 16.25 16.05 -2.61
C ARG A 128 16.31 15.28 -1.29
N ASP A 129 17.47 14.72 -0.95
CA ASP A 129 17.68 13.93 0.27
C ASP A 129 18.13 14.78 1.47
N SER A 130 18.19 16.11 1.32
CA SER A 130 18.57 17.02 2.40
C SER A 130 17.59 16.94 3.59
N ALA A 131 18.12 17.13 4.81
CA ALA A 131 17.30 17.11 6.01
C ALA A 131 16.22 18.21 6.00
N GLU A 132 16.53 19.37 5.41
CA GLU A 132 15.58 20.49 5.26
C GLU A 132 14.45 20.12 4.29
N THR A 133 14.77 19.53 3.13
CA THR A 133 13.77 19.06 2.16
C THR A 133 12.82 18.05 2.80
N ARG A 134 13.36 17.08 3.54
CA ARG A 134 12.55 16.04 4.21
C ARG A 134 11.67 16.63 5.31
N SER A 135 12.19 17.57 6.11
CA SER A 135 11.39 18.28 7.13
C SER A 135 10.23 19.03 6.48
N ARG A 136 10.51 19.82 5.43
CA ARG A 136 9.47 20.58 4.73
C ARG A 136 8.45 19.68 4.04
N LEU A 137 8.91 18.56 3.48
CA LEU A 137 8.04 17.56 2.86
C LEU A 137 7.12 16.90 3.89
N ALA A 138 7.63 16.56 5.08
CA ALA A 138 6.82 16.02 6.17
C ALA A 138 5.75 17.03 6.62
N GLU A 139 6.09 18.32 6.71
CA GLU A 139 5.13 19.39 7.02
C GLU A 139 4.02 19.47 5.97
N LEU A 140 4.37 19.43 4.68
CA LEU A 140 3.38 19.48 3.59
C LEU A 140 2.49 18.22 3.56
N VAL A 141 3.07 17.04 3.78
CA VAL A 141 2.30 15.79 3.85
C VAL A 141 1.33 15.82 5.02
N GLU A 142 1.77 16.26 6.20
CA GLU A 142 0.89 16.44 7.37
C GLU A 142 -0.20 17.49 7.10
N GLN A 143 0.15 18.63 6.51
CA GLN A 143 -0.79 19.68 6.17
C GLN A 143 -1.88 19.18 5.21
N VAL A 144 -1.48 18.50 4.13
CA VAL A 144 -2.41 17.96 3.13
C VAL A 144 -3.25 16.83 3.74
N PHE A 145 -2.65 15.94 4.53
CA PHE A 145 -3.40 14.93 5.30
C PHE A 145 -4.50 15.62 6.12
N ARG A 146 -4.16 16.61 6.95
CA ARG A 146 -5.11 17.38 7.76
C ARG A 146 -6.19 18.07 6.91
N GLU A 147 -5.82 18.62 5.75
CA GLU A 147 -6.76 19.30 4.84
C GLU A 147 -7.89 18.37 4.37
N TYR A 148 -7.57 17.12 4.05
CA TYR A 148 -8.57 16.14 3.57
C TYR A 148 -9.30 15.46 4.73
N GLN A 149 -8.54 15.05 5.74
CA GLN A 149 -9.05 14.32 6.89
C GLN A 149 -10.07 15.12 7.69
N ARG A 150 -9.74 16.38 7.99
CA ARG A 150 -10.60 17.26 8.80
C ARG A 150 -11.85 17.73 8.05
N ARG A 151 -12.02 17.39 6.77
CA ARG A 151 -13.30 17.56 6.05
C ARG A 151 -14.30 16.46 6.35
N LEU A 152 -13.83 15.28 6.77
CA LEU A 152 -14.68 14.13 7.06
C LEU A 152 -15.04 14.02 8.53
N TRP A 153 -14.24 14.62 9.41
CA TRP A 153 -14.54 14.72 10.83
C TRP A 153 -13.91 15.97 11.42
N ASP A 154 -14.57 16.56 12.42
CA ASP A 154 -14.04 17.70 13.16
C ASP A 154 -13.39 17.19 14.46
N PRO A 155 -12.10 17.45 14.71
CA PRO A 155 -11.44 17.05 15.95
C PRO A 155 -12.00 17.70 17.22
N SER A 156 -12.83 18.74 17.07
CA SER A 156 -13.58 19.32 18.18
C SER A 156 -14.94 18.65 18.44
N LEU A 157 -15.48 17.86 17.49
CA LEU A 157 -16.71 17.09 17.69
C LEU A 157 -16.45 15.94 18.65
N GLY A 158 -17.21 15.89 19.75
CA GLY A 158 -17.11 14.84 20.78
C GLY A 158 -16.39 15.27 22.06
N GLN A 159 -15.89 16.52 22.12
CA GLN A 159 -15.33 17.13 23.34
C GLN A 159 -16.39 17.61 24.35
N ASP A 160 -17.65 17.16 24.23
CA ASP A 160 -18.76 17.58 25.10
C ASP A 160 -18.52 17.15 26.56
N GLY A 161 -17.82 18.00 27.32
CA GLY A 161 -17.60 17.86 28.76
C GLY A 161 -16.45 16.94 29.19
N ALA A 162 -15.77 16.26 28.26
CA ALA A 162 -14.43 15.75 28.50
C ALA A 162 -13.47 16.91 28.18
N GLY A 163 -12.65 17.39 29.12
CA GLY A 163 -11.77 18.57 28.96
C GLY A 163 -10.73 18.44 27.84
N ASP A 164 -9.45 18.76 28.06
CA ASP A 164 -8.36 18.59 27.08
C ASP A 164 -8.12 17.12 26.61
N LEU A 165 -9.07 16.22 26.85
CA LEU A 165 -9.18 14.86 26.36
C LEU A 165 -9.78 14.90 24.94
N GLY A 166 -8.99 14.64 23.89
CA GLY A 166 -9.65 14.29 22.62
C GLY A 166 -8.82 14.23 21.36
N CYS A 167 -7.71 14.95 21.26
CA CYS A 167 -6.86 14.90 20.07
C CYS A 167 -5.48 15.46 20.38
N SER A 168 -4.50 15.14 19.54
CA SER A 168 -3.26 15.92 19.51
C SER A 168 -3.62 17.40 19.40
N LEU A 169 -2.90 18.24 20.16
CA LEU A 169 -3.07 19.69 20.07
C LEU A 169 -2.93 20.13 18.62
N ALA A 170 -3.66 21.18 18.21
CA ALA A 170 -3.52 21.74 16.86
C ALA A 170 -2.07 22.14 16.52
N SER A 171 -1.24 22.40 17.54
CA SER A 171 0.19 22.69 17.44
C SER A 171 1.10 21.45 17.46
N GLY A 172 0.58 20.26 17.78
CA GLY A 172 1.32 19.00 17.75
C GLY A 172 1.35 18.39 16.35
N HIS A 173 2.23 17.40 16.17
CA HIS A 173 2.41 16.66 14.92
C HIS A 173 1.67 15.31 14.89
N GLY A 174 1.15 14.88 16.03
CA GLY A 174 0.37 13.66 16.16
C GLY A 174 -1.02 13.79 15.55
N GLU A 175 -1.54 12.66 15.06
CA GLU A 175 -2.91 12.50 14.58
C GLU A 175 -3.71 11.53 15.47
N TRP A 176 -3.22 11.27 16.69
CA TRP A 176 -3.93 10.48 17.68
C TRP A 176 -5.13 11.25 18.24
N HIS A 177 -6.19 10.51 18.58
CA HIS A 177 -7.42 11.12 19.07
C HIS A 177 -8.31 10.11 19.81
N PHE A 178 -9.20 10.64 20.65
CA PHE A 178 -10.14 9.86 21.44
C PHE A 178 -11.57 10.35 21.20
N HIS A 179 -12.46 9.41 20.92
CA HIS A 179 -13.87 9.67 20.71
C HIS A 179 -14.73 8.87 21.70
N ARG A 180 -15.88 9.43 22.08
CA ARG A 180 -16.82 8.79 23.00
C ARG A 180 -18.25 8.83 22.46
N TRP A 181 -18.91 7.68 22.48
CA TRP A 181 -20.35 7.55 22.24
C TRP A 181 -21.00 6.80 23.39
N GLY A 182 -21.59 7.54 24.33
CA GLY A 182 -22.19 6.96 25.54
C GLY A 182 -21.16 6.17 26.37
N PRO A 183 -21.34 4.85 26.57
CA PRO A 183 -20.39 4.00 27.29
C PRO A 183 -19.25 3.44 26.43
N LEU A 184 -19.22 3.74 25.13
CA LEU A 184 -18.16 3.34 24.20
C LEU A 184 -17.13 4.46 24.05
N GLY A 185 -15.85 4.09 24.09
CA GLY A 185 -14.73 4.94 23.72
C GLY A 185 -13.91 4.30 22.61
N VAL A 186 -13.37 5.13 21.72
CA VAL A 186 -12.45 4.71 20.67
C VAL A 186 -11.20 5.59 20.78
N PHE A 187 -10.05 4.97 21.01
CA PHE A 187 -8.76 5.63 21.10
C PHE A 187 -7.89 5.22 19.91
N CYS A 188 -7.59 6.17 19.03
CA CYS A 188 -6.76 5.96 17.85
C CYS A 188 -5.31 6.38 18.17
N MET A 189 -4.38 5.43 18.11
CA MET A 189 -2.96 5.62 18.40
C MET A 189 -2.19 5.93 17.12
N ASP A 190 -1.55 7.09 17.03
CA ASP A 190 -0.66 7.43 15.90
C ASP A 190 0.76 6.94 16.22
N VAL A 191 1.24 5.92 15.48
CA VAL A 191 2.63 5.44 15.59
C VAL A 191 3.54 6.03 14.49
N GLN A 192 3.00 6.79 13.54
CA GLN A 192 3.78 7.54 12.56
C GLN A 192 4.35 8.84 13.14
N GLU A 193 3.73 9.45 14.17
CA GLU A 193 4.18 10.71 14.77
C GLU A 193 5.68 10.68 15.11
N GLN A 194 6.10 9.72 15.93
CA GLN A 194 7.50 9.59 16.35
C GLN A 194 8.40 9.12 15.21
N ARG A 195 7.86 8.39 14.23
CA ARG A 195 8.63 7.92 13.08
C ARG A 195 9.00 9.06 12.13
N VAL A 196 8.09 9.99 11.91
CA VAL A 196 8.29 11.14 11.01
C VAL A 196 9.04 12.27 11.71
N TRP A 197 8.68 12.55 12.97
CA TRP A 197 9.14 13.75 13.69
C TRP A 197 10.09 13.46 14.85
N GLY A 198 10.36 12.18 15.13
CA GLY A 198 11.39 11.77 16.08
C GLY A 198 12.77 12.25 15.64
N ARG A 199 13.71 12.36 16.59
CA ARG A 199 15.07 12.85 16.31
C ARG A 199 15.80 11.90 15.36
N PRO A 200 15.95 12.23 14.07
CA PRO A 200 16.43 11.25 13.13
C PRO A 200 17.94 11.08 13.28
N GLY A 201 18.41 9.83 13.35
CA GLY A 201 19.83 9.47 13.32
C GLY A 201 20.58 9.54 14.65
N ALA A 202 19.92 9.87 15.77
CA ALA A 202 20.56 9.84 17.09
C ALA A 202 20.47 8.48 17.78
N VAL A 203 19.44 7.68 17.45
CA VAL A 203 19.08 6.45 18.13
C VAL A 203 18.47 5.49 17.09
N PRO A 204 18.80 4.18 17.11
CA PRO A 204 18.18 3.18 16.24
C PRO A 204 16.65 3.23 16.33
N ALA A 205 15.95 2.92 15.23
CA ALA A 205 14.48 2.93 15.18
C ALA A 205 13.85 2.09 16.30
N THR A 206 14.45 0.94 16.62
CA THR A 206 14.01 0.00 17.67
C THR A 206 14.14 0.55 19.09
N GLU A 207 14.94 1.59 19.30
CA GLU A 207 15.17 2.24 20.60
C GLU A 207 14.40 3.57 20.72
N GLN A 208 13.83 4.07 19.63
CA GLN A 208 12.99 5.26 19.67
C GLN A 208 11.63 4.92 20.32
N PRO A 209 11.04 5.84 21.11
CA PRO A 209 9.67 5.67 21.56
C PRO A 209 8.74 5.55 20.35
N LEU A 210 7.84 4.56 20.38
CA LEU A 210 6.87 4.35 19.31
C LEU A 210 5.76 5.41 19.37
N VAL A 211 5.39 5.80 20.60
CA VAL A 211 4.33 6.80 20.83
C VAL A 211 4.79 7.93 21.74
N SER A 212 4.24 9.13 21.51
CA SER A 212 4.64 10.32 22.25
C SER A 212 4.21 10.29 23.71
N LYS A 213 4.93 11.04 24.57
CA LYS A 213 4.55 11.22 25.98
C LYS A 213 3.17 11.86 26.12
N GLU A 214 2.79 12.73 25.19
CA GLU A 214 1.47 13.37 25.15
C GLU A 214 0.37 12.33 24.90
N GLN A 215 0.56 11.45 23.90
CA GLN A 215 -0.36 10.36 23.62
C GLN A 215 -0.50 9.40 24.82
N TRP A 216 0.62 9.07 25.48
CA TRP A 216 0.61 8.28 26.73
C TRP A 216 -0.19 8.97 27.85
N GLY A 217 -0.02 10.28 28.02
CA GLY A 217 -0.74 11.08 29.01
C GLY A 217 -2.23 11.07 28.74
N SER A 218 -2.62 11.27 27.48
CA SER A 218 -4.00 11.24 27.01
C SER A 218 -4.66 9.87 27.23
N LEU A 219 -3.98 8.77 26.86
CA LEU A 219 -4.47 7.42 27.12
C LEU A 219 -4.67 7.18 28.63
N ASN A 220 -3.70 7.56 29.46
CA ASN A 220 -3.82 7.42 30.91
C ASN A 220 -5.02 8.23 31.46
N ASP A 221 -5.24 9.43 30.94
CA ASP A 221 -6.38 10.25 31.31
C ASP A 221 -7.70 9.61 30.88
N VAL A 222 -7.78 8.98 29.71
CA VAL A 222 -8.94 8.18 29.29
C VAL A 222 -9.21 7.04 30.27
N LEU A 223 -8.18 6.26 30.63
CA LEU A 223 -8.31 5.11 31.52
C LEU A 223 -8.65 5.49 32.97
N THR A 224 -8.30 6.70 33.41
CA THR A 224 -8.44 7.10 34.82
C THR A 224 -9.54 8.13 35.08
N LYS A 225 -9.77 9.07 34.16
CA LYS A 225 -10.67 10.22 34.34
C LYS A 225 -12.01 10.05 33.63
N VAL A 226 -12.10 9.26 32.56
CA VAL A 226 -13.35 9.12 31.80
C VAL A 226 -14.31 8.16 32.53
N VAL A 227 -15.34 8.74 33.16
CA VAL A 227 -16.36 8.01 33.92
C VAL A 227 -17.44 7.44 32.99
N GLY A 228 -17.92 6.24 33.31
CA GLY A 228 -19.03 5.59 32.59
C GLY A 228 -18.59 4.86 31.31
N LEU A 229 -17.29 4.76 31.06
CA LEU A 229 -16.74 3.95 29.97
C LEU A 229 -16.82 2.47 30.33
N VAL A 230 -17.51 1.70 29.48
CA VAL A 230 -17.68 0.25 29.60
C VAL A 230 -16.90 -0.48 28.52
N HIS A 231 -16.87 0.05 27.29
CA HIS A 231 -16.07 -0.54 26.22
C HIS A 231 -15.05 0.47 25.70
N LEU A 232 -13.79 0.05 25.62
CA LEU A 232 -12.72 0.80 24.97
C LEU A 232 -12.22 0.06 23.74
N VAL A 233 -12.33 0.67 22.58
CA VAL A 233 -11.68 0.22 21.35
C VAL A 233 -10.36 0.96 21.24
N VAL A 234 -9.26 0.22 21.09
CA VAL A 234 -7.93 0.81 20.83
C VAL A 234 -7.57 0.48 19.40
N VAL A 235 -7.26 1.51 18.62
CA VAL A 235 -6.98 1.41 17.19
C VAL A 235 -5.53 1.75 16.93
N SER A 236 -4.87 0.98 16.08
CA SER A 236 -3.48 1.20 15.65
C SER A 236 -3.34 0.90 14.17
N GLU A 237 -2.54 1.68 13.43
CA GLU A 237 -2.29 1.39 12.01
C GLU A 237 -1.49 0.10 11.78
N VAL A 238 -0.70 -0.33 12.76
CA VAL A 238 0.08 -1.57 12.74
C VAL A 238 -0.40 -2.53 13.82
N PRO A 239 -0.21 -3.86 13.67
CA PRO A 239 -0.61 -4.84 14.68
C PRO A 239 0.01 -4.54 16.04
N LEU A 240 -0.79 -4.59 17.11
CA LEU A 240 -0.23 -4.58 18.47
C LEU A 240 0.50 -5.89 18.76
N ILE A 241 -0.12 -7.01 18.39
CA ILE A 241 0.44 -8.35 18.48
C ILE A 241 0.32 -9.07 17.14
N GLU A 242 1.45 -9.60 16.69
CA GLU A 242 1.60 -10.43 15.50
C GLU A 242 2.62 -11.53 15.80
N ASP A 243 3.75 -11.14 16.39
CA ASP A 243 4.76 -12.05 16.90
C ASP A 243 5.11 -11.71 18.35
N GLY A 244 5.75 -12.66 19.04
CA GLY A 244 6.39 -12.39 20.31
C GLY A 244 7.54 -11.40 20.13
N PRO A 245 7.92 -10.63 21.18
CA PRO A 245 8.98 -9.63 21.09
C PRO A 245 10.31 -10.15 20.51
N GLU A 246 10.71 -11.37 20.87
CA GLU A 246 11.96 -11.98 20.39
C GLU A 246 11.92 -12.27 18.89
N ALA A 247 10.82 -12.88 18.41
CA ALA A 247 10.62 -13.19 17.01
C ALA A 247 10.49 -11.91 16.16
N ALA A 248 9.76 -10.91 16.63
CA ALA A 248 9.64 -9.63 15.95
C ALA A 248 10.97 -8.89 15.85
N MET A 249 11.76 -8.85 16.93
CA MET A 249 13.08 -8.23 16.93
C MET A 249 14.03 -8.95 15.96
N TYR A 250 14.00 -10.28 15.92
CA TYR A 250 14.77 -11.06 14.94
C TYR A 250 14.38 -10.71 13.51
N LYS A 251 13.08 -10.70 13.20
CA LYS A 251 12.57 -10.39 11.85
C LYS A 251 12.89 -8.96 11.46
N ALA A 252 12.78 -7.99 12.36
CA ALA A 252 13.13 -6.59 12.11
C ALA A 252 14.62 -6.40 11.73
N GLY A 253 15.51 -7.32 12.14
CA GLY A 253 16.91 -7.34 11.72
C GLY A 253 17.12 -7.81 10.28
N LEU A 254 16.11 -8.40 9.62
CA LEU A 254 16.20 -8.83 8.24
C LEU A 254 15.90 -7.66 7.30
N PRO A 255 16.72 -7.43 6.24
CA PRO A 255 16.49 -6.32 5.30
C PRO A 255 15.10 -6.33 4.65
N SER A 256 14.53 -7.51 4.38
CA SER A 256 13.18 -7.65 3.82
C SER A 256 12.05 -7.26 4.77
N HIS A 257 12.34 -7.15 6.07
CA HIS A 257 11.37 -6.87 7.12
C HIS A 257 11.80 -5.67 7.99
N ALA A 258 12.68 -4.81 7.48
CA ALA A 258 13.15 -3.64 8.20
C ALA A 258 12.02 -2.68 8.62
N HIS A 259 10.87 -2.73 7.94
CA HIS A 259 9.67 -1.97 8.31
C HIS A 259 9.13 -2.34 9.70
N LEU A 260 9.37 -3.58 10.16
CA LEU A 260 8.94 -4.06 11.49
C LEU A 260 9.65 -3.35 12.63
N ALA A 261 10.77 -2.66 12.38
CA ALA A 261 11.47 -1.88 13.39
C ALA A 261 10.60 -0.79 14.04
N HIS A 262 9.41 -0.52 13.48
CA HIS A 262 8.42 0.42 13.98
C HIS A 262 7.11 -0.26 14.42
N HIS A 263 7.10 -1.58 14.61
CA HIS A 263 5.93 -2.33 15.06
C HIS A 263 5.98 -2.54 16.58
N TRP A 264 4.81 -2.60 17.21
CA TRP A 264 4.65 -2.75 18.65
C TRP A 264 5.50 -3.86 19.29
N PRO A 265 5.59 -5.09 18.73
CA PRO A 265 6.36 -6.17 19.35
C PRO A 265 7.87 -5.89 19.47
N VAL A 266 8.44 -5.09 18.55
CA VAL A 266 9.84 -4.66 18.63
C VAL A 266 10.04 -3.69 19.80
N HIS A 267 9.05 -2.86 20.09
CA HIS A 267 9.01 -1.94 21.23
C HIS A 267 8.39 -2.61 22.47
N SER A 268 8.91 -3.77 22.85
CA SER A 268 8.34 -4.67 23.85
C SER A 268 7.98 -4.00 25.17
N SER A 269 8.81 -3.09 25.67
CA SER A 269 8.54 -2.35 26.92
C SER A 269 7.30 -1.45 26.83
N GLU A 270 7.07 -0.79 25.68
CA GLU A 270 5.91 0.06 25.45
C GLU A 270 4.66 -0.78 25.20
N LEU A 271 4.79 -1.89 24.46
CA LEU A 271 3.71 -2.85 24.26
C LEU A 271 3.24 -3.47 25.58
N SER A 272 4.15 -3.99 26.41
CA SER A 272 3.80 -4.54 27.74
C SER A 272 3.14 -3.47 28.61
N LYS A 273 3.67 -2.24 28.61
CA LYS A 273 3.07 -1.11 29.34
C LYS A 273 1.64 -0.82 28.87
N LEU A 274 1.40 -0.80 27.55
CA LEU A 274 0.07 -0.59 26.97
C LEU A 274 -0.89 -1.69 27.43
N LEU A 275 -0.54 -2.95 27.20
CA LEU A 275 -1.42 -4.08 27.50
C LEU A 275 -1.69 -4.20 28.99
N GLN A 276 -0.68 -4.01 29.85
CA GLN A 276 -0.86 -3.99 31.30
C GLN A 276 -1.82 -2.88 31.73
N ALA A 277 -1.74 -1.69 31.15
CA ALA A 277 -2.68 -0.60 31.44
C ALA A 277 -4.11 -0.96 31.02
N LEU A 278 -4.29 -1.53 29.83
CA LEU A 278 -5.60 -1.94 29.31
C LEU A 278 -6.23 -3.07 30.11
N PHE A 279 -5.48 -4.14 30.41
CA PHE A 279 -5.95 -5.23 31.26
C PHE A 279 -6.28 -4.74 32.67
N SER A 280 -5.47 -3.84 33.24
CA SER A 280 -5.72 -3.28 34.57
C SER A 280 -6.93 -2.35 34.60
N TRP A 281 -7.20 -1.62 33.52
CA TRP A 281 -8.42 -0.83 33.39
C TRP A 281 -9.66 -1.71 33.28
N ARG A 282 -9.57 -2.77 32.46
CA ARG A 282 -10.61 -3.76 32.26
C ARG A 282 -10.96 -4.49 33.57
N SER A 283 -9.97 -4.95 34.33
CA SER A 283 -10.22 -5.77 35.54
C SER A 283 -10.87 -5.01 36.70
N ARG A 284 -10.88 -3.66 36.67
CA ARG A 284 -11.51 -2.84 37.72
C ARG A 284 -13.04 -2.97 37.77
N VAL A 285 -13.66 -3.33 36.65
CA VAL A 285 -15.12 -3.40 36.51
C VAL A 285 -15.44 -4.61 35.62
N THR A 286 -16.23 -5.56 36.10
CA THR A 286 -16.46 -6.85 35.43
C THR A 286 -17.08 -6.69 34.03
N GLU A 287 -17.89 -5.65 33.85
CA GLU A 287 -18.55 -5.28 32.60
C GLU A 287 -17.59 -4.66 31.58
N ARG A 288 -16.39 -4.20 32.00
CA ARG A 288 -15.48 -3.54 31.06
C ARG A 288 -14.95 -4.50 30.01
N ARG A 289 -14.79 -3.97 28.81
CA ARG A 289 -14.28 -4.68 27.64
C ARG A 289 -13.27 -3.82 26.89
N VAL A 290 -12.25 -4.47 26.37
CA VAL A 290 -11.25 -3.86 25.50
C VAL A 290 -11.23 -4.64 24.20
N THR A 291 -11.28 -3.94 23.07
CA THR A 291 -11.09 -4.52 21.74
C THR A 291 -9.98 -3.77 21.04
N LEU A 292 -9.03 -4.51 20.49
CA LEU A 292 -7.93 -3.97 19.70
C LEU A 292 -8.29 -4.10 18.22
N VAL A 293 -8.08 -3.06 17.43
CA VAL A 293 -8.40 -3.05 15.99
C VAL A 293 -7.18 -2.51 15.25
N CYS A 294 -6.65 -3.31 14.32
CA CYS A 294 -5.37 -3.06 13.68
C CYS A 294 -5.44 -3.24 12.15
N GLY A 295 -4.55 -2.56 11.43
CA GLY A 295 -4.33 -2.73 9.99
C GLY A 295 -2.85 -2.98 9.68
N GLY A 296 -2.44 -2.62 8.46
CA GLY A 296 -1.03 -2.41 8.10
C GLY A 296 -0.18 -3.65 7.83
N ALA A 297 -0.66 -4.86 8.09
CA ALA A 297 0.12 -6.09 7.93
C ALA A 297 -0.04 -6.79 6.57
N GLY A 298 -0.88 -6.29 5.66
CA GLY A 298 -1.12 -6.95 4.37
C GLY A 298 -2.00 -8.20 4.43
N TYR A 299 -2.38 -8.70 5.61
CA TYR A 299 -3.26 -9.85 5.78
C TYR A 299 -4.18 -9.67 7.00
N SER A 300 -5.09 -10.62 7.23
CA SER A 300 -6.04 -10.59 8.35
C SER A 300 -5.77 -11.66 9.40
N LEU A 301 -5.94 -11.30 10.67
CA LEU A 301 -5.69 -12.16 11.83
C LEU A 301 -6.66 -11.82 12.96
N ASP A 302 -7.16 -12.84 13.67
CA ASP A 302 -7.83 -12.62 14.95
C ASP A 302 -6.93 -13.12 16.07
N SER A 303 -6.76 -12.31 17.10
CA SER A 303 -5.93 -12.69 18.25
C SER A 303 -6.74 -12.63 19.52
N VAL A 304 -6.60 -13.65 20.37
CA VAL A 304 -7.03 -13.60 21.76
C VAL A 304 -5.79 -13.41 22.62
N LEU A 305 -5.78 -12.34 23.40
CA LEU A 305 -4.72 -12.05 24.35
C LEU A 305 -5.21 -12.47 25.73
N HIS A 306 -4.49 -13.38 26.36
CA HIS A 306 -4.82 -13.92 27.68
C HIS A 306 -3.96 -13.26 28.75
N HIS A 307 -4.58 -12.82 29.84
CA HIS A 307 -3.86 -12.46 31.05
C HIS A 307 -4.31 -13.36 32.21
N ALA A 308 -3.35 -14.03 32.85
CA ALA A 308 -3.59 -15.04 33.87
C ALA A 308 -4.60 -14.64 34.98
N ALA A 309 -4.59 -13.37 35.40
CA ALA A 309 -5.46 -12.87 36.47
C ALA A 309 -6.53 -11.88 35.99
N LYS A 310 -6.38 -11.30 34.79
CA LYS A 310 -7.20 -10.16 34.34
C LYS A 310 -8.14 -10.54 33.19
N GLY A 311 -8.19 -11.80 32.79
CA GLY A 311 -9.03 -12.36 31.72
C GLY A 311 -8.51 -11.99 30.32
N ASP A 312 -9.39 -12.08 29.32
CA ASP A 312 -8.97 -11.98 27.91
C ASP A 312 -9.34 -10.64 27.22
N MET A 313 -8.53 -10.25 26.24
CA MET A 313 -8.84 -9.19 25.26
C MET A 313 -8.78 -9.77 23.84
N THR A 314 -9.46 -9.12 22.89
CA THR A 314 -9.48 -9.56 21.49
C THR A 314 -8.88 -8.49 20.59
N GLN A 315 -8.08 -8.92 19.61
CA GLN A 315 -7.56 -8.10 18.52
C GLN A 315 -8.15 -8.56 17.19
N PHE A 316 -8.55 -7.59 16.37
CA PHE A 316 -8.94 -7.78 14.98
C PHE A 316 -7.93 -7.07 14.07
N LEU A 317 -7.12 -7.84 13.35
CA LEU A 317 -6.26 -7.35 12.28
C LEU A 317 -7.00 -7.49 10.95
N CYS A 318 -7.26 -6.37 10.29
CA CYS A 318 -7.97 -6.33 9.01
C CYS A 318 -6.96 -6.36 7.85
N ALA A 319 -7.28 -7.16 6.82
CA ALA A 319 -6.53 -7.16 5.58
C ALA A 319 -6.73 -5.84 4.80
N PRO A 320 -5.84 -5.48 3.87
CA PRO A 320 -6.04 -4.33 3.00
C PRO A 320 -7.30 -4.49 2.13
N ILE A 321 -7.95 -3.37 1.80
CA ILE A 321 -9.15 -3.34 0.94
C ILE A 321 -8.78 -3.51 -0.53
N ALA A 322 -7.73 -2.84 -0.97
CA ALA A 322 -7.36 -2.76 -2.39
C ALA A 322 -5.90 -3.16 -2.67
N ASP A 323 -5.10 -3.40 -1.62
CA ASP A 323 -3.70 -3.80 -1.77
C ASP A 323 -3.56 -5.32 -1.90
N THR A 324 -2.37 -5.76 -2.30
CA THR A 324 -2.01 -7.17 -2.43
C THR A 324 -2.02 -7.83 -1.06
N LEU A 325 -2.68 -8.99 -0.99
CA LEU A 325 -2.65 -9.79 0.23
C LEU A 325 -1.29 -10.45 0.41
N GLU A 326 -0.72 -10.30 1.60
CA GLU A 326 0.53 -10.96 1.98
C GLU A 326 0.25 -12.35 2.57
N GLU A 327 1.24 -13.23 2.47
CA GLU A 327 1.20 -14.51 3.19
C GLU A 327 1.44 -14.27 4.67
N MET A 328 0.64 -14.87 5.55
CA MET A 328 0.82 -14.73 7.00
C MET A 328 2.11 -15.42 7.44
N TRP A 329 3.04 -14.65 8.02
CA TRP A 329 4.37 -15.10 8.47
C TRP A 329 4.52 -15.10 10.01
N SER A 330 3.40 -14.95 10.72
CA SER A 330 3.29 -14.79 12.17
C SER A 330 3.23 -16.12 12.91
N GLU A 331 3.72 -16.17 14.14
CA GLU A 331 3.59 -17.32 15.04
C GLU A 331 2.12 -17.55 15.43
N SER A 332 1.62 -18.80 15.42
CA SER A 332 0.20 -19.07 15.75
C SER A 332 -0.18 -18.75 17.20
N SER A 333 0.79 -18.69 18.11
CA SER A 333 0.61 -18.38 19.52
C SER A 333 1.97 -18.04 20.12
N GLY A 334 1.99 -17.24 21.18
CA GLY A 334 3.22 -16.89 21.85
C GLY A 334 2.99 -16.14 23.15
N ARG A 335 4.03 -15.42 23.58
CA ARG A 335 4.02 -14.68 24.84
C ARG A 335 4.57 -13.27 24.63
N VAL A 336 3.90 -12.29 25.24
CA VAL A 336 4.32 -10.88 25.23
C VAL A 336 5.21 -10.60 26.43
N ASP A 337 4.76 -11.00 27.62
CA ASP A 337 5.50 -10.91 28.88
C ASP A 337 5.11 -12.09 29.80
N GLU A 338 5.58 -12.09 31.05
CA GLU A 338 5.30 -13.20 31.99
C GLU A 338 3.81 -13.48 32.21
N ASP A 339 2.96 -12.46 32.13
CA ASP A 339 1.54 -12.53 32.47
C ASP A 339 0.62 -12.63 31.24
N ILE A 340 1.12 -12.23 30.06
CA ILE A 340 0.34 -12.04 28.85
C ILE A 340 0.79 -12.99 27.75
N THR A 341 -0.10 -13.90 27.36
CA THR A 341 0.07 -14.77 26.19
C THR A 341 -0.93 -14.40 25.10
N TYR A 342 -0.72 -14.90 23.89
CA TYR A 342 -1.64 -14.72 22.78
C TYR A 342 -1.81 -16.00 21.97
N GLU A 343 -2.99 -16.14 21.36
CA GLU A 343 -3.30 -17.16 20.37
C GLU A 343 -3.92 -16.49 19.16
N HIS A 344 -3.53 -16.95 17.97
CA HIS A 344 -4.01 -16.46 16.69
C HIS A 344 -4.94 -17.47 16.04
N ALA A 345 -6.11 -16.98 15.64
CA ALA A 345 -6.99 -17.68 14.74
C ALA A 345 -6.86 -17.06 13.35
N LYS A 346 -6.46 -17.89 12.37
CA LYS A 346 -6.52 -17.48 10.97
C LYS A 346 -8.00 -17.45 10.55
N PRO A 347 -8.55 -16.30 10.15
CA PRO A 347 -9.92 -16.26 9.68
C PRO A 347 -10.07 -17.11 8.41
N GLU A 348 -11.22 -17.79 8.26
CA GLU A 348 -11.49 -18.68 7.12
C GLU A 348 -11.49 -17.95 5.76
N SER A 349 -11.56 -16.62 5.78
CA SER A 349 -11.42 -15.78 4.58
C SER A 349 -10.50 -14.60 4.88
N SER A 350 -9.74 -14.17 3.87
CA SER A 350 -8.93 -12.96 3.88
C SER A 350 -9.84 -11.74 3.87
N LEU A 351 -10.37 -11.39 5.04
CA LEU A 351 -11.39 -10.36 5.16
C LEU A 351 -10.76 -9.01 5.46
N SER A 352 -11.03 -8.07 4.56
CA SER A 352 -10.52 -6.69 4.63
C SER A 352 -11.27 -5.80 5.62
N ALA A 353 -12.33 -6.31 6.26
CA ALA A 353 -13.13 -5.55 7.20
C ALA A 353 -13.61 -6.38 8.40
N ALA A 354 -13.56 -5.77 9.59
CA ALA A 354 -14.21 -6.26 10.79
C ALA A 354 -15.42 -5.38 11.12
N ARG A 355 -16.54 -5.99 11.50
CA ARG A 355 -17.73 -5.26 11.96
C ARG A 355 -17.87 -5.40 13.45
N LEU A 356 -17.81 -4.26 14.14
CA LEU A 356 -18.08 -4.18 15.57
C LEU A 356 -19.51 -3.64 15.76
N THR A 357 -20.37 -4.44 16.38
CA THR A 357 -21.72 -4.03 16.73
C THR A 357 -21.80 -3.78 18.22
N PHE A 358 -22.14 -2.55 18.59
CA PHE A 358 -22.32 -2.14 19.97
C PHE A 358 -23.81 -1.99 20.24
N SER A 359 -24.37 -2.88 21.04
CA SER A 359 -25.73 -2.76 21.53
C SER A 359 -25.67 -2.28 22.97
N ALA A 360 -25.94 -1.00 23.20
CA ALA A 360 -26.12 -0.48 24.55
C ALA A 360 -27.44 -1.01 25.12
N ASP A 361 -27.40 -2.17 25.77
CA ASP A 361 -28.48 -2.58 26.67
C ASP A 361 -28.32 -1.79 27.98
N PRO A 362 -29.24 -0.84 28.27
CA PRO A 362 -29.18 -0.02 29.47
C PRO A 362 -29.29 -0.84 30.78
N LEU A 363 -29.74 -2.11 30.71
CA LEU A 363 -29.89 -2.98 31.87
C LEU A 363 -28.75 -3.99 32.03
N ASN A 364 -28.08 -4.39 30.94
CA ASN A 364 -27.07 -5.46 30.95
C ASN A 364 -25.65 -4.98 30.59
N GLY A 365 -25.36 -3.68 30.74
CA GLY A 365 -24.00 -3.14 30.55
C GLY A 365 -23.55 -3.05 29.11
N GLY A 366 -24.45 -3.20 28.15
CA GLY A 366 -24.13 -3.25 26.73
C GLY A 366 -23.44 -4.54 26.29
N THR A 367 -23.87 -5.11 25.18
CA THR A 367 -23.19 -6.23 24.53
C THR A 367 -22.44 -5.71 23.31
N VAL A 368 -21.21 -6.17 23.17
CA VAL A 368 -20.41 -5.91 21.98
C VAL A 368 -20.19 -7.22 21.28
N THR A 369 -20.77 -7.32 20.10
CA THR A 369 -20.54 -8.44 19.20
C THR A 369 -19.63 -7.96 18.09
N ALA A 370 -18.40 -8.46 18.14
CA ALA A 370 -17.54 -8.39 16.98
C ALA A 370 -17.90 -9.55 16.05
N SER A 371 -18.22 -9.23 14.81
CA SER A 371 -18.42 -10.22 13.76
C SER A 371 -17.51 -9.87 12.61
N ARG A 372 -16.73 -10.83 12.13
CA ARG A 372 -16.15 -10.69 10.80
C ARG A 372 -17.28 -10.83 9.79
N GLN A 373 -17.44 -9.83 8.95
CA GLN A 373 -18.27 -10.00 7.78
C GLN A 373 -17.37 -10.45 6.66
N SER A 374 -17.62 -11.67 6.19
CA SER A 374 -17.12 -12.05 4.90
C SER A 374 -17.75 -11.14 3.88
N THR A 375 -16.97 -10.27 3.25
CA THR A 375 -17.37 -9.73 1.97
C THR A 375 -17.39 -10.93 1.04
N ALA A 376 -18.55 -11.57 0.92
CA ALA A 376 -18.86 -12.55 -0.11
C ALA A 376 -18.88 -11.89 -1.51
N SER A 377 -18.12 -10.81 -1.70
CA SER A 377 -17.58 -10.52 -3.01
C SER A 377 -16.64 -11.68 -3.30
N GLY A 378 -17.02 -12.51 -4.27
CA GLY A 378 -16.03 -12.96 -5.22
C GLY A 378 -15.33 -11.71 -5.74
N GLY A 379 -14.28 -11.25 -5.04
CA GLY A 379 -13.16 -10.62 -5.73
C GLY A 379 -12.85 -11.54 -6.91
N PRO A 380 -12.52 -10.99 -8.09
CA PRO A 380 -12.47 -11.77 -9.30
C PRO A 380 -11.79 -13.09 -8.98
N VAL A 381 -12.49 -14.20 -9.24
CA VAL A 381 -11.76 -15.41 -9.58
C VAL A 381 -10.98 -14.94 -10.81
N LEU A 382 -9.76 -14.43 -10.59
CA LEU A 382 -8.76 -14.36 -11.62
C LEU A 382 -8.89 -15.71 -12.29
N ASN A 383 -9.29 -15.73 -13.56
CA ASN A 383 -9.42 -16.98 -14.31
C ASN A 383 -8.24 -17.82 -13.87
N PRO A 384 -8.47 -19.00 -13.24
CA PRO A 384 -7.40 -19.75 -12.63
C PRO A 384 -6.31 -19.81 -13.69
N ARG A 385 -5.11 -19.31 -13.34
CA ARG A 385 -4.00 -19.25 -14.28
C ARG A 385 -3.97 -20.61 -14.96
N PRO A 386 -4.03 -20.70 -16.29
CA PRO A 386 -4.13 -21.97 -16.97
C PRO A 386 -3.10 -22.93 -16.39
N ASP A 387 -3.47 -24.19 -16.15
CA ASP A 387 -2.60 -25.13 -15.43
C ASP A 387 -1.19 -25.20 -16.04
N TRP A 388 -1.08 -25.03 -17.36
CA TRP A 388 0.21 -24.96 -18.06
C TRP A 388 1.07 -23.75 -17.66
N LEU A 389 0.47 -22.60 -17.34
CA LEU A 389 1.18 -21.41 -16.86
C LEU A 389 1.68 -21.63 -15.42
N LEU A 390 0.90 -22.32 -14.59
CA LEU A 390 1.33 -22.72 -13.24
C LEU A 390 2.45 -23.77 -13.31
N GLU A 391 2.35 -24.75 -14.21
CA GLU A 391 3.40 -25.73 -14.50
C GLU A 391 4.67 -25.07 -15.04
N LEU A 392 4.53 -24.06 -15.90
CA LEU A 392 5.66 -23.29 -16.44
C LEU A 392 6.37 -22.49 -15.35
N LEU A 393 5.61 -21.80 -14.49
CA LEU A 393 6.17 -21.05 -13.36
C LEU A 393 6.82 -21.99 -12.33
N ALA A 394 6.22 -23.14 -12.05
CA ALA A 394 6.79 -24.16 -11.18
C ALA A 394 8.06 -24.80 -11.77
N SER A 395 8.10 -25.01 -13.10
CA SER A 395 9.28 -25.48 -13.83
C SER A 395 10.41 -24.44 -13.79
N ALA A 396 10.09 -23.16 -14.02
CA ALA A 396 11.03 -22.06 -13.92
C ALA A 396 11.62 -21.93 -12.50
N GLN A 397 10.77 -22.08 -11.47
CA GLN A 397 11.19 -22.06 -10.07
C GLN A 397 12.10 -23.25 -9.71
N LYS A 398 11.78 -24.47 -10.17
CA LYS A 398 12.64 -25.67 -10.00
C LYS A 398 13.99 -25.51 -10.71
N LYS A 399 14.05 -24.76 -11.81
CA LYS A 399 15.28 -24.40 -12.54
C LYS A 399 16.02 -23.19 -11.92
N GLY A 400 15.54 -22.66 -10.78
CA GLY A 400 16.16 -21.53 -10.07
C GLY A 400 16.00 -20.18 -10.77
N ILE A 401 14.99 -20.03 -11.62
CA ILE A 401 14.72 -18.80 -12.38
C ILE A 401 13.74 -17.94 -11.57
N GLY A 402 14.26 -17.01 -10.78
CA GLY A 402 13.48 -16.03 -10.04
C GLY A 402 13.14 -14.76 -10.86
N PRO A 403 12.23 -13.90 -10.37
CA PRO A 403 11.72 -12.72 -11.09
C PRO A 403 12.79 -11.65 -11.41
N ASN A 404 13.95 -11.69 -10.74
CA ASN A 404 15.03 -10.70 -10.88
C ASN A 404 16.17 -11.10 -11.84
N ARG A 405 15.96 -12.03 -12.78
CA ARG A 405 17.01 -12.41 -13.77
C ARG A 405 16.82 -11.79 -15.15
N SER A 406 17.90 -11.82 -15.95
CA SER A 406 18.05 -11.16 -17.26
C SER A 406 16.96 -11.56 -18.28
N LEU A 407 16.69 -10.63 -19.20
CA LEU A 407 15.68 -10.74 -20.27
C LEU A 407 15.79 -12.07 -21.04
N ASP A 408 17.01 -12.49 -21.39
CA ASP A 408 17.27 -13.72 -22.15
C ASP A 408 16.74 -14.98 -21.46
N ARG A 409 16.72 -15.01 -20.12
CA ARG A 409 16.27 -16.16 -19.34
C ARG A 409 14.76 -16.21 -19.17
N ARG A 410 14.09 -15.05 -19.21
CA ARG A 410 12.62 -14.95 -19.29
C ARG A 410 12.11 -15.38 -20.68
N LEU A 411 12.86 -15.00 -21.71
CA LEU A 411 12.69 -15.43 -23.10
C LEU A 411 12.77 -16.95 -23.26
N GLN A 412 13.76 -17.59 -22.63
CA GLN A 412 13.91 -19.05 -22.65
C GLN A 412 12.71 -19.78 -22.02
N VAL A 413 12.17 -19.26 -20.91
CA VAL A 413 10.97 -19.84 -20.26
C VAL A 413 9.75 -19.74 -21.16
N LEU A 414 9.57 -18.61 -21.86
CA LEU A 414 8.47 -18.45 -22.83
C LEU A 414 8.62 -19.39 -24.04
N GLN A 415 9.84 -19.56 -24.56
CA GLN A 415 10.12 -20.51 -25.63
C GLN A 415 9.82 -21.96 -25.21
N GLU A 416 10.21 -22.35 -24.00
CA GLU A 416 9.91 -23.67 -23.44
C GLU A 416 8.40 -23.87 -23.19
N GLY A 417 7.68 -22.83 -22.77
CA GLY A 417 6.23 -22.86 -22.59
C GLY A 417 5.46 -22.98 -23.91
N LEU A 418 5.90 -22.30 -24.97
CA LEU A 418 5.31 -22.40 -26.31
C LEU A 418 5.57 -23.75 -27.00
N ALA A 419 6.62 -24.47 -26.59
CA ALA A 419 6.88 -25.84 -27.02
C ALA A 419 5.93 -26.86 -26.38
N MET A 420 5.12 -26.47 -25.37
CA MET A 420 4.13 -27.36 -24.76
C MET A 420 2.93 -27.54 -25.70
N PRO A 421 2.59 -28.78 -26.13
CA PRO A 421 1.52 -29.02 -27.10
C PRO A 421 0.17 -28.44 -26.69
N ARG A 422 -0.16 -28.47 -25.39
CA ARG A 422 -1.40 -27.92 -24.83
C ARG A 422 -1.47 -26.39 -24.86
N ALA A 423 -0.37 -25.69 -24.61
CA ALA A 423 -0.32 -24.23 -24.71
C ALA A 423 -0.49 -23.79 -26.17
N ALA A 424 0.13 -24.52 -27.11
CA ALA A 424 -0.02 -24.29 -28.54
C ALA A 424 -1.45 -24.60 -29.05
N GLU A 425 -2.11 -25.62 -28.50
CA GLU A 425 -3.48 -26.01 -28.85
C GLU A 425 -4.52 -25.02 -28.34
N GLN A 426 -4.39 -24.53 -27.10
CA GLN A 426 -5.28 -23.48 -26.55
C GLN A 426 -5.08 -22.12 -27.24
N LEU A 427 -3.83 -21.77 -27.60
CA LEU A 427 -3.57 -20.58 -28.42
C LEU A 427 -4.14 -20.73 -29.83
N ARG A 428 -4.16 -21.96 -30.40
CA ARG A 428 -4.85 -22.26 -31.67
C ARG A 428 -6.37 -22.20 -31.54
N GLU A 429 -6.97 -22.71 -30.47
CA GLU A 429 -8.42 -22.61 -30.25
C GLU A 429 -8.88 -21.16 -30.11
N LEU A 430 -8.16 -20.34 -29.33
CA LEU A 430 -8.40 -18.89 -29.23
C LEU A 430 -8.24 -18.18 -30.59
N PHE A 431 -7.27 -18.64 -31.40
CA PHE A 431 -7.04 -18.14 -32.75
C PHE A 431 -8.15 -18.50 -33.74
N PHE A 432 -8.72 -19.71 -33.66
CA PHE A 432 -9.78 -20.16 -34.58
C PHE A 432 -11.19 -19.70 -34.16
N GLN A 433 -11.45 -19.49 -32.86
CA GLN A 433 -12.72 -18.90 -32.39
C GLN A 433 -12.90 -17.44 -32.83
N GLY A 434 -11.81 -16.72 -33.10
CA GLY A 434 -11.86 -15.35 -33.64
C GLY A 434 -12.09 -15.24 -35.15
N LEU A 435 -12.19 -16.37 -35.87
CA LEU A 435 -12.22 -16.41 -37.35
C LEU A 435 -13.57 -16.83 -37.94
N ASP A 436 -14.66 -16.84 -37.16
CA ASP A 436 -16.02 -17.05 -37.69
C ASP A 436 -16.49 -15.82 -38.50
N GLY A 437 -15.92 -15.66 -39.69
CA GLY A 437 -16.09 -14.49 -40.53
C GLY A 437 -15.36 -14.56 -41.87
N GLY A 438 -15.44 -15.70 -42.58
CA GLY A 438 -15.20 -15.74 -44.03
C GLY A 438 -13.81 -16.17 -44.50
N ALA A 439 -13.82 -16.96 -45.57
CA ALA A 439 -12.71 -17.71 -46.14
C ALA A 439 -11.47 -16.88 -46.54
N HIS A 440 -10.34 -17.13 -45.88
CA HIS A 440 -9.01 -16.93 -46.47
C HIS A 440 -8.17 -18.20 -46.33
N LYS A 441 -7.97 -18.90 -47.47
CA LYS A 441 -7.04 -20.02 -47.58
C LYS A 441 -5.60 -19.50 -47.76
N ALA A 442 -4.74 -19.91 -46.83
CA ALA A 442 -3.34 -20.32 -46.99
C ALA A 442 -2.46 -19.55 -48.00
N THR A 443 -1.69 -18.56 -47.53
CA THR A 443 -0.31 -18.20 -47.97
C THR A 443 0.23 -16.99 -47.17
N ALA A 444 -0.06 -16.91 -45.87
CA ALA A 444 0.50 -15.85 -45.02
C ALA A 444 1.93 -16.24 -44.58
N SER A 445 2.91 -15.38 -44.85
CA SER A 445 4.28 -15.54 -44.35
C SER A 445 4.31 -15.55 -42.80
N PRO A 446 5.33 -16.13 -42.15
CA PRO A 446 5.47 -16.10 -40.69
C PRO A 446 5.42 -14.68 -40.09
N GLN A 447 5.93 -13.67 -40.81
CA GLN A 447 5.78 -12.26 -40.45
C GLN A 447 4.33 -11.76 -40.53
N SER A 448 3.55 -12.25 -41.50
CA SER A 448 2.11 -11.99 -41.57
C SER A 448 1.37 -12.72 -40.44
N PHE A 449 1.81 -13.92 -40.04
CA PHE A 449 1.26 -14.65 -38.89
C PHE A 449 1.55 -13.95 -37.56
N GLY A 450 2.78 -13.49 -37.34
CA GLY A 450 3.16 -12.73 -36.14
C GLY A 450 2.46 -11.39 -36.05
N ARG A 451 2.35 -10.66 -37.17
CA ARG A 451 1.54 -9.44 -37.23
C ARG A 451 0.07 -9.72 -36.95
N MET A 452 -0.50 -10.75 -37.55
CA MET A 452 -1.94 -11.07 -37.39
C MET A 452 -2.26 -11.62 -36.00
N ALA A 453 -1.37 -12.41 -35.38
CA ALA A 453 -1.50 -12.86 -33.99
C ALA A 453 -1.38 -11.69 -33.01
N ALA A 454 -0.46 -10.74 -33.23
CA ALA A 454 -0.39 -9.50 -32.46
C ALA A 454 -1.66 -8.64 -32.66
N THR A 455 -2.17 -8.53 -33.89
CA THR A 455 -3.42 -7.83 -34.20
C THR A 455 -4.67 -8.53 -33.66
N LEU A 456 -4.61 -9.78 -33.19
CA LEU A 456 -5.73 -10.49 -32.56
C LEU A 456 -5.58 -10.57 -31.04
N LEU A 457 -4.37 -10.82 -30.53
CA LEU A 457 -4.07 -10.87 -29.09
C LEU A 457 -4.12 -9.48 -28.46
N VAL A 458 -3.73 -8.43 -29.18
CA VAL A 458 -3.80 -7.06 -28.65
C VAL A 458 -5.27 -6.64 -28.49
N PRO A 459 -6.17 -6.78 -29.49
CA PRO A 459 -7.59 -6.53 -29.28
C PRO A 459 -8.28 -7.52 -28.35
N TRP A 460 -7.91 -8.81 -28.29
CA TRP A 460 -8.49 -9.75 -27.33
C TRP A 460 -8.09 -9.45 -25.88
N TYR A 461 -6.81 -9.11 -25.65
CA TYR A 461 -6.33 -8.66 -24.35
C TYR A 461 -6.95 -7.31 -24.00
N GLN A 462 -7.03 -6.39 -24.97
CA GLN A 462 -7.72 -5.11 -24.83
C GLN A 462 -9.22 -5.28 -24.60
N ASP A 463 -9.94 -6.21 -25.24
CA ASP A 463 -11.38 -6.49 -25.05
C ASP A 463 -11.64 -7.29 -23.78
N THR A 464 -10.72 -8.13 -23.32
CA THR A 464 -10.84 -8.86 -22.05
C THR A 464 -10.60 -7.91 -20.88
N VAL A 465 -9.61 -7.01 -21.04
CA VAL A 465 -9.36 -5.90 -20.12
C VAL A 465 -10.50 -4.88 -20.22
N ASP A 466 -10.95 -4.47 -21.41
CA ASP A 466 -12.06 -3.52 -21.66
C ASP A 466 -13.42 -4.10 -21.25
N GLN A 467 -13.71 -5.39 -21.40
CA GLN A 467 -14.96 -5.97 -20.88
C GLN A 467 -14.94 -5.98 -19.37
N GLY A 468 -13.80 -6.31 -18.74
CA GLY A 468 -13.60 -6.16 -17.30
C GLY A 468 -13.66 -4.69 -16.85
N PHE A 469 -13.21 -3.76 -17.68
CA PHE A 469 -13.19 -2.33 -17.40
C PHE A 469 -14.55 -1.67 -17.64
N ARG A 470 -15.24 -1.95 -18.75
CA ARG A 470 -16.55 -1.39 -19.13
C ARG A 470 -17.70 -1.95 -18.30
N THR A 471 -17.59 -3.17 -17.76
CA THR A 471 -18.59 -3.66 -16.81
C THR A 471 -18.49 -2.98 -15.44
N HIS A 472 -17.35 -2.38 -15.08
CA HIS A 472 -17.08 -1.92 -13.71
C HIS A 472 -16.52 -0.48 -13.57
N VAL A 473 -16.26 0.22 -14.66
CA VAL A 473 -15.79 1.62 -14.68
C VAL A 473 -16.65 2.43 -15.67
N PRO A 474 -17.43 3.43 -15.22
CA PRO A 474 -18.11 4.35 -16.14
C PRO A 474 -17.08 5.22 -16.87
N PRO A 475 -17.39 5.76 -18.07
CA PRO A 475 -16.38 6.38 -18.93
C PRO A 475 -15.65 7.52 -18.23
N LEU A 476 -14.32 7.49 -18.28
CA LEU A 476 -13.39 8.46 -17.66
C LEU A 476 -13.37 9.84 -18.35
N SER A 477 -14.33 10.09 -19.25
CA SER A 477 -14.55 11.37 -19.90
C SER A 477 -16.05 11.59 -20.09
N PRO A 478 -16.60 12.80 -19.84
CA PRO A 478 -17.97 13.12 -20.22
C PRO A 478 -18.14 13.23 -21.74
N PHE A 479 -17.05 13.13 -22.52
CA PHE A 479 -17.05 13.21 -23.97
C PHE A 479 -16.82 11.82 -24.61
N PRO A 480 -17.58 11.47 -25.66
CA PRO A 480 -17.30 10.31 -26.50
C PRO A 480 -15.86 10.33 -27.04
N LEU A 481 -15.27 9.14 -27.26
CA LEU A 481 -13.89 8.98 -27.71
C LEU A 481 -13.63 9.70 -29.05
N GLU A 482 -14.66 9.78 -29.89
CA GLU A 482 -14.65 10.47 -31.17
C GLU A 482 -14.44 11.98 -31.01
N VAL A 483 -14.96 12.58 -29.92
CA VAL A 483 -14.80 14.01 -29.60
C VAL A 483 -13.37 14.30 -29.12
N VAL A 484 -12.77 13.38 -28.36
CA VAL A 484 -11.38 13.48 -27.91
C VAL A 484 -10.40 13.38 -29.09
N ALA A 485 -10.66 12.46 -30.03
CA ALA A 485 -9.89 12.33 -31.26
C ALA A 485 -10.02 13.59 -32.16
N GLU A 486 -11.23 14.16 -32.28
CA GLU A 486 -11.46 15.38 -33.06
C GLU A 486 -10.82 16.64 -32.43
N GLN A 487 -10.69 16.70 -31.09
CA GLN A 487 -9.97 17.79 -30.39
C GLN A 487 -8.45 17.66 -30.55
N TRP A 488 -7.94 16.43 -30.64
CA TRP A 488 -6.54 16.14 -30.90
C TRP A 488 -6.13 16.57 -32.32
N ASP A 489 -6.92 16.22 -33.33
CA ASP A 489 -6.66 16.60 -34.73
C ASP A 489 -6.73 18.12 -34.97
N ARG A 490 -7.44 18.86 -34.10
CA ARG A 490 -7.52 20.33 -34.11
C ARG A 490 -6.37 21.02 -33.38
N GLY A 491 -5.47 20.30 -32.71
CA GLY A 491 -4.35 20.86 -31.97
C GLY A 491 -4.73 21.57 -30.66
N GLU A 492 -5.95 21.35 -30.16
CA GLU A 492 -6.49 22.01 -28.96
C GLU A 492 -6.11 21.28 -27.65
N GLY A 493 -5.43 20.12 -27.74
CA GLY A 493 -5.22 19.18 -26.64
C GLY A 493 -3.99 19.39 -25.73
N HIS A 494 -3.14 20.40 -25.95
CA HIS A 494 -1.84 20.46 -25.26
C HIS A 494 -1.89 20.78 -23.75
N ASN A 495 -3.04 21.19 -23.20
CA ASN A 495 -3.15 21.62 -21.80
C ASN A 495 -4.22 20.92 -20.95
N SER A 496 -4.93 19.91 -21.45
CA SER A 496 -5.87 19.16 -20.60
C SER A 496 -5.14 18.02 -19.85
N ALA A 497 -5.41 17.89 -18.55
CA ALA A 497 -4.85 16.82 -17.71
C ALA A 497 -5.22 15.41 -18.21
N ALA A 498 -6.35 15.29 -18.92
CA ALA A 498 -6.78 14.06 -19.57
C ALA A 498 -5.83 13.62 -20.70
N CYS A 499 -5.34 14.54 -21.54
CA CYS A 499 -4.38 14.20 -22.60
C CYS A 499 -2.98 13.84 -22.05
N LYS A 500 -2.59 14.37 -20.89
CA LYS A 500 -1.30 14.07 -20.25
C LYS A 500 -1.29 12.71 -19.53
N LEU A 501 -2.41 12.30 -18.93
CA LEU A 501 -2.58 10.94 -18.37
C LEU A 501 -2.51 9.87 -19.46
N SER A 502 -3.15 10.11 -20.61
CA SER A 502 -3.04 9.21 -21.77
C SER A 502 -1.60 9.11 -22.29
N LEU A 503 -0.78 10.18 -22.26
CA LEU A 503 0.60 10.15 -22.76
C LEU A 503 1.59 9.41 -21.84
N LEU A 504 1.42 9.48 -20.51
CA LEU A 504 2.27 8.77 -19.54
C LEU A 504 2.00 7.27 -19.50
N GLU A 505 0.73 6.89 -19.66
CA GLU A 505 0.36 5.49 -19.85
C GLU A 505 0.82 5.02 -21.24
N VAL A 506 0.54 5.75 -22.32
CA VAL A 506 1.00 5.39 -23.68
C VAL A 506 2.52 5.27 -23.77
N GLY A 507 3.32 6.07 -23.06
CA GLY A 507 4.78 5.90 -23.06
C GLY A 507 5.26 4.58 -22.44
N SER A 508 4.58 4.14 -21.38
CA SER A 508 4.83 2.86 -20.69
C SER A 508 4.34 1.67 -21.52
N TRP A 509 3.20 1.85 -22.21
CA TRP A 509 2.62 0.87 -23.12
C TRP A 509 3.36 0.79 -24.46
N VAL A 510 3.91 1.90 -24.98
CA VAL A 510 4.74 1.93 -26.19
C VAL A 510 6.06 1.22 -25.94
N ALA A 511 6.68 1.40 -24.77
CA ALA A 511 7.86 0.61 -24.39
C ALA A 511 7.54 -0.89 -24.34
N LEU A 512 6.42 -1.28 -23.73
CA LEU A 512 6.01 -2.68 -23.63
C LEU A 512 5.59 -3.29 -24.98
N VAL A 513 4.93 -2.51 -25.84
CA VAL A 513 4.51 -2.90 -27.20
C VAL A 513 5.72 -2.96 -28.14
N GLU A 514 6.67 -2.04 -28.02
CA GLU A 514 7.92 -2.04 -28.78
C GLU A 514 8.79 -3.23 -28.37
N GLU A 515 8.90 -3.53 -27.07
CA GLU A 515 9.54 -4.74 -26.56
C GLU A 515 8.84 -6.03 -27.04
N SER A 516 7.49 -6.05 -27.01
CA SER A 516 6.69 -7.19 -27.48
C SER A 516 6.76 -7.37 -29.01
N TYR A 517 6.88 -6.28 -29.76
CA TYR A 517 7.03 -6.28 -31.22
C TYR A 517 8.42 -6.75 -31.64
N GLN A 518 9.48 -6.29 -30.97
CA GLN A 518 10.84 -6.78 -31.16
C GLN A 518 10.97 -8.27 -30.79
N LEU A 519 10.26 -8.71 -29.76
CA LEU A 519 10.16 -10.12 -29.35
C LEU A 519 9.46 -10.97 -30.42
N ALA A 520 8.35 -10.48 -31.00
CA ALA A 520 7.61 -11.18 -32.05
C ALA A 520 8.41 -11.30 -33.36
N ILE A 521 9.20 -10.28 -33.72
CA ILE A 521 10.11 -10.32 -34.88
C ILE A 521 11.18 -11.39 -34.68
N ARG A 522 11.83 -11.43 -33.51
CA ARG A 522 12.88 -12.42 -33.21
C ARG A 522 12.35 -13.85 -33.17
N LEU A 523 11.13 -14.06 -32.66
CA LEU A 523 10.48 -15.38 -32.70
C LEU A 523 10.14 -15.82 -34.13
N GLY A 524 9.75 -14.88 -35.00
CA GLY A 524 9.55 -15.15 -36.43
C GLY A 524 10.83 -15.59 -37.15
N ASP A 525 11.96 -14.99 -36.81
CA ASP A 525 13.27 -15.32 -37.42
C ASP A 525 13.80 -16.70 -36.96
N ILE A 526 13.56 -17.07 -35.71
CA ILE A 526 13.96 -18.38 -35.14
C ILE A 526 13.17 -19.52 -35.80
N VAL A 527 11.84 -19.37 -35.93
CA VAL A 527 10.99 -20.36 -36.60
C VAL A 527 11.33 -20.49 -38.08
N HIS A 528 11.77 -19.40 -38.73
CA HIS A 528 12.23 -19.45 -40.11
C HIS A 528 13.53 -20.25 -40.26
N GLN A 529 14.52 -20.05 -39.37
CA GLN A 529 15.78 -20.79 -39.40
C GLN A 529 15.61 -22.30 -39.21
N GLU A 530 14.67 -22.73 -38.35
CA GLU A 530 14.35 -24.15 -38.18
C GLU A 530 13.57 -24.73 -39.37
N SER A 531 12.77 -23.92 -40.08
CA SER A 531 12.03 -24.36 -41.27
C SER A 531 12.86 -24.41 -42.55
N VAL A 532 13.93 -23.61 -42.65
CA VAL A 532 14.84 -23.54 -43.81
C VAL A 532 16.04 -24.47 -43.66
N GLY A 533 16.42 -24.84 -42.43
CA GLY A 533 17.47 -25.84 -42.16
C GLY A 533 17.11 -27.29 -42.51
N GLY A 534 15.96 -27.52 -43.13
CA GLY A 534 15.46 -28.85 -43.53
C GLY A 534 15.77 -29.26 -44.97
N VAL A 535 16.71 -28.61 -45.67
CA VAL A 535 17.20 -29.07 -46.99
C VAL A 535 18.71 -28.89 -47.09
N GLU A 536 19.40 -30.03 -47.23
CA GLU A 536 20.84 -30.26 -47.43
C GLU A 536 21.77 -30.23 -46.19
N MET A 537 21.77 -31.35 -45.45
CA MET A 537 23.03 -32.05 -45.12
C MET A 537 22.87 -33.53 -45.48
N GLU A 538 23.75 -33.99 -46.38
CA GLU A 538 24.22 -35.38 -46.43
C GLU A 538 25.15 -35.65 -45.23
#